data_AF-A0A131YFV6-F1
#
_entry.id   AF-A0A131YFV6-F1
#
_cell.length_a   1.000
_cell.length_b   1.000
_cell.length_c   1.000
_cell.angle_alpha   90.00
_cell.angle_beta   90.00
_cell.angle_gamma   90.00
#
_symmetry.space_group_name_H-M   'P 1'
#
loop_
_entity.id
_entity.type
_entity.pdbx_description
1 polymer ?
#
loop_
_entity_poly.entity_id
_entity_poly.type
_entity_poly.pdbx_seq_one_letter_code
_entity_poly.pdbx_strand_id
1 'polypeptide(L)'
;MNPLTNVKNITKLNETELKLGVTEKTSWHKKYKDSAWIFIGGLDYQLTEGDVICVFSQYGEVVNINLIRDKKTGKSKGYCFLCYEDQRSTVLSVDNLNGISSRKRATCTGVH
;
A
#
# COMPACT_ATOMS: atom_id res chain seq x y z
N MET A 1 14.08 9.25 -0.36
CA MET A 1 13.46 8.53 -1.49
C MET A 1 12.21 9.27 -1.91
N ASN A 2 12.04 9.52 -3.21
CA ASN A 2 10.91 10.27 -3.74
C ASN A 2 9.70 9.30 -3.89
N PRO A 3 8.53 9.57 -3.28
CA PRO A 3 7.39 8.65 -3.28
C PRO A 3 6.90 8.32 -4.70
N LEU A 4 7.03 9.26 -5.64
CA LEU A 4 6.67 9.07 -7.05
C LEU A 4 7.56 8.04 -7.78
N THR A 5 8.81 7.89 -7.34
CA THR A 5 9.73 6.90 -7.91
C THR A 5 9.35 5.49 -7.46
N ASN A 6 8.91 5.32 -6.21
CA ASN A 6 8.49 4.02 -5.69
C ASN A 6 7.21 3.52 -6.36
N VAL A 7 6.22 4.39 -6.59
CA VAL A 7 4.99 4.04 -7.36
C VAL A 7 5.38 3.49 -8.73
N LYS A 8 6.19 4.25 -9.47
CA LYS A 8 6.64 3.89 -10.83
C LYS A 8 7.42 2.57 -10.85
N ASN A 9 8.23 2.30 -9.83
CA ASN A 9 8.98 1.06 -9.73
C ASN A 9 8.06 -0.15 -9.56
N ILE A 10 7.04 -0.06 -8.70
CA ILE A 10 6.09 -1.16 -8.47
C ILE A 10 5.23 -1.38 -9.72
N THR A 11 4.70 -0.33 -10.34
CA THR A 11 3.94 -0.45 -11.60
C THR A 11 4.78 -1.11 -12.70
N LYS A 12 6.06 -0.71 -12.83
CA LYS A 12 6.98 -1.29 -13.83
C LYS A 12 7.28 -2.76 -13.55
N LEU A 13 7.39 -3.17 -12.29
CA LEU A 13 7.54 -4.57 -11.90
C LEU A 13 6.31 -5.37 -12.34
N ASN A 14 5.11 -4.90 -12.02
CA ASN A 14 3.86 -5.56 -12.40
C ASN A 14 3.69 -5.66 -13.93
N GLU A 15 4.00 -4.60 -14.68
CA GLU A 15 4.00 -4.63 -16.15
C GLU A 15 4.99 -5.65 -16.73
N THR A 16 6.16 -5.80 -16.08
CA THR A 16 7.18 -6.74 -16.52
C THR A 16 6.75 -8.19 -16.23
N GLU A 17 6.13 -8.45 -15.08
CA GLU A 17 5.55 -9.77 -14.77
C GLU A 17 4.45 -10.16 -15.76
N LEU A 18 3.57 -9.21 -16.10
CA LEU A 18 2.50 -9.44 -17.09
C LEU A 18 3.07 -9.76 -18.47
N LYS A 19 4.12 -9.04 -18.91
CA LYS A 19 4.79 -9.28 -20.20
C LYS A 19 5.51 -10.63 -20.26
N LEU A 20 6.08 -11.06 -19.15
CA LEU A 20 6.81 -12.33 -19.06
C LEU A 20 5.89 -13.53 -18.81
N GLY A 21 4.58 -13.31 -18.63
CA GLY A 21 3.61 -14.38 -18.38
C GLY A 21 3.89 -15.14 -17.08
N VAL A 22 4.45 -14.47 -16.08
CA VAL A 22 4.85 -15.10 -14.82
C VAL A 22 3.60 -15.47 -14.02
N THR A 23 3.41 -16.76 -13.75
CA THR A 23 2.36 -17.25 -12.83
C THR A 23 2.59 -16.79 -11.39
N GLU A 24 1.51 -16.64 -10.62
CA GLU A 24 1.47 -16.22 -9.20
C GLU A 24 2.53 -16.89 -8.30
N LYS A 25 2.96 -18.12 -8.63
CA LYS A 25 3.97 -18.88 -7.88
C LYS A 25 5.39 -18.31 -7.92
N THR A 26 5.72 -17.44 -8.87
CA THR A 26 7.05 -16.83 -9.03
C THR A 26 7.02 -15.31 -8.90
N SER A 27 5.86 -14.72 -8.60
CA SER A 27 5.72 -13.27 -8.46
C SER A 27 6.54 -12.75 -7.28
N TRP A 28 7.04 -11.52 -7.40
CA TRP A 28 7.78 -10.82 -6.35
C TRP A 28 7.02 -10.75 -5.01
N HIS A 29 5.69 -10.85 -5.05
CA HIS A 29 4.79 -10.95 -3.90
C HIS A 29 5.06 -12.17 -2.99
N LYS A 30 5.61 -13.26 -3.54
CA LYS A 30 5.90 -14.47 -2.75
C LYS A 30 7.03 -14.27 -1.74
N LYS A 31 7.87 -13.25 -1.95
CA LYS A 31 8.90 -12.87 -0.97
C LYS A 31 8.30 -12.36 0.35
N TYR A 32 7.07 -11.90 0.32
CA TYR A 32 6.34 -11.35 1.47
C TYR A 32 5.23 -12.30 1.94
N LYS A 33 5.39 -13.61 1.71
CA LYS A 33 4.36 -14.61 2.07
C LYS A 33 4.01 -14.62 3.56
N ASP A 34 5.01 -14.37 4.39
CA ASP A 34 4.90 -14.45 5.84
C ASP A 34 4.55 -13.09 6.48
N SER A 35 4.36 -12.03 5.67
CA SER A 35 4.04 -10.67 6.13
C SER A 35 2.78 -10.16 5.44
N ALA A 36 1.70 -9.97 6.21
CA ALA A 36 0.47 -9.34 5.72
C ALA A 36 0.46 -7.81 5.87
N TRP A 37 1.65 -7.20 5.99
CA TRP A 37 1.82 -5.76 6.20
C TRP A 37 1.99 -5.04 4.86
N ILE A 38 1.26 -3.94 4.71
CA ILE A 38 1.43 -2.98 3.63
C ILE A 38 1.84 -1.62 4.18
N PHE A 39 2.72 -0.96 3.44
CA PHE A 39 3.08 0.43 3.60
C PHE A 39 2.24 1.27 2.65
N ILE A 40 1.62 2.31 3.19
CA ILE A 40 0.81 3.28 2.44
C ILE A 40 1.45 4.66 2.67
N GLY A 41 1.99 5.28 1.63
CA GLY A 41 2.59 6.60 1.68
C GLY A 41 1.91 7.59 0.74
N GLY A 42 2.19 8.88 0.91
CA GLY A 42 1.58 9.93 0.08
C GLY A 42 0.14 10.26 0.47
N LEU A 43 -0.27 9.92 1.69
CA LEU A 43 -1.58 10.29 2.23
C LEU A 43 -1.64 11.79 2.53
N ASP A 44 -2.83 12.35 2.39
CA ASP A 44 -3.13 13.71 2.84
C ASP A 44 -3.07 13.80 4.38
N TYR A 45 -2.68 14.97 4.89
CA TYR A 45 -2.55 15.17 6.34
C TYR A 45 -3.89 15.21 7.07
N GLN A 46 -5.00 15.43 6.34
CA GLN A 46 -6.35 15.43 6.89
C GLN A 46 -6.98 14.04 6.93
N LEU A 47 -6.37 13.03 6.29
CA LEU A 47 -6.89 11.66 6.30
C LEU A 47 -6.73 11.03 7.68
N THR A 48 -7.81 10.38 8.13
CA THR A 48 -7.85 9.62 9.38
C THR A 48 -7.63 8.13 9.13
N GLU A 49 -7.35 7.37 10.19
CA GLU A 49 -7.27 5.91 10.10
C GLU A 49 -8.57 5.29 9.58
N GLY A 50 -9.73 5.83 9.98
CA GLY A 50 -11.03 5.34 9.52
C GLY A 50 -11.22 5.50 8.01
N ASP A 51 -10.78 6.62 7.43
CA ASP A 51 -10.85 6.84 5.98
C ASP A 51 -9.98 5.83 5.23
N VAL A 52 -8.77 5.56 5.74
CA VAL A 52 -7.86 4.58 5.15
C VAL A 52 -8.47 3.18 5.25
N ILE A 53 -8.99 2.78 6.41
CA ILE A 53 -9.68 1.49 6.56
C ILE A 53 -10.83 1.38 5.55
N CYS A 54 -11.66 2.41 5.40
CA CYS A 54 -12.81 2.37 4.51
C CYS A 54 -12.44 2.13 3.04
N VAL A 55 -11.30 2.65 2.58
CA VAL A 55 -10.80 2.43 1.21
C VAL A 55 -10.17 1.04 1.07
N PHE A 56 -9.36 0.63 2.04
CA PHE A 56 -8.57 -0.61 1.98
C PHE A 56 -9.41 -1.85 2.33
N SER A 57 -10.48 -1.71 3.09
CA SER A 57 -11.43 -2.77 3.44
C SER A 57 -12.12 -3.39 2.22
N GLN A 58 -12.08 -2.75 1.04
CA GLN A 58 -12.63 -3.29 -0.20
C GLN A 58 -11.84 -4.52 -0.72
N TYR A 59 -10.58 -4.67 -0.32
CA TYR A 59 -9.70 -5.73 -0.81
C TYR A 59 -9.48 -6.84 0.24
N GLY A 60 -9.89 -6.62 1.49
CA GLY A 60 -9.77 -7.60 2.56
C GLY A 60 -10.05 -7.02 3.94
N GLU A 61 -10.12 -7.92 4.92
CA GLU A 61 -10.32 -7.55 6.32
C GLU A 61 -9.04 -6.96 6.92
N VAL A 62 -9.16 -5.75 7.47
CA VAL A 62 -8.03 -5.03 8.08
C VAL A 62 -7.93 -5.43 9.54
N VAL A 63 -6.85 -6.13 9.91
CA VAL A 63 -6.61 -6.57 11.29
C VAL A 63 -6.02 -5.44 12.13
N ASN A 64 -5.09 -4.68 11.56
CA ASN A 64 -4.42 -3.64 12.30
C ASN A 64 -4.06 -2.45 11.42
N ILE A 65 -4.15 -1.24 11.97
CA ILE A 65 -3.73 -0.02 11.29
C ILE A 65 -2.84 0.81 12.22
N ASN A 66 -1.78 1.39 11.66
CA ASN A 66 -0.87 2.26 12.36
C ASN A 66 -0.57 3.48 11.51
N LEU A 67 -1.33 4.55 11.72
CA LEU A 67 -1.10 5.84 11.07
C LEU A 67 -0.05 6.63 11.84
N ILE A 68 1.08 6.91 11.20
CA ILE A 68 2.18 7.59 11.90
C ILE A 68 1.90 9.08 11.96
N ARG A 69 1.77 9.57 13.19
CA ARG A 69 1.57 10.98 13.52
C ARG A 69 2.80 11.54 14.24
N ASP A 70 3.03 12.83 14.06
CA ASP A 70 4.09 13.55 14.75
C ASP A 70 3.72 13.75 16.23
N LYS A 71 4.62 13.35 17.14
CA LYS A 71 4.36 13.40 18.60
C LYS A 71 4.20 14.82 19.16
N LYS A 72 4.77 15.83 18.49
CA LYS A 72 4.73 17.23 18.98
C LYS A 72 3.53 17.99 18.43
N THR A 73 3.23 17.78 17.15
CA THR A 73 2.16 18.54 16.46
C THR A 73 0.85 17.76 16.30
N GLY A 74 0.85 16.45 16.54
CA GLY A 74 -0.29 15.56 16.32
C GLY A 74 -0.66 15.37 14.84
N LYS A 75 0.05 16.03 13.91
CA LYS A 75 -0.22 15.97 12.48
C LYS A 75 0.28 14.64 11.91
N SER A 76 -0.49 14.05 11.01
CA SER A 76 -0.09 12.87 10.25
C SER A 76 1.22 13.14 9.51
N LYS A 77 2.12 12.15 9.41
CA LYS A 77 3.33 12.27 8.59
C LYS A 77 3.08 11.95 7.11
N GLY A 78 1.86 11.57 6.75
CA GLY A 78 1.47 11.23 5.38
C GLY A 78 1.84 9.79 4.98
N TYR A 79 2.05 8.92 5.97
CA TYR A 79 2.23 7.48 5.75
C TYR A 79 1.61 6.66 6.88
N CYS A 80 1.23 5.44 6.54
CA CYS A 80 0.51 4.49 7.37
C CYS A 80 1.02 3.07 7.09
N PHE A 81 0.97 2.21 8.11
CA PHE A 81 1.14 0.78 7.96
C PHE A 81 -0.21 0.11 8.23
N LEU A 82 -0.60 -0.80 7.35
CA LEU A 82 -1.84 -1.54 7.47
C LEU A 82 -1.54 -3.03 7.39
N CYS A 83 -2.15 -3.82 8.27
CA CYS A 83 -2.04 -5.26 8.32
C CYS A 83 -3.38 -5.88 7.93
N TYR A 84 -3.36 -6.73 6.91
CA TYR A 84 -4.52 -7.53 6.52
C TYR A 84 -4.57 -8.86 7.25
N GLU A 85 -5.74 -9.48 7.27
CA GLU A 85 -5.89 -10.87 7.73
C GLU A 85 -5.23 -11.84 6.75
N ASP A 86 -5.43 -11.63 5.46
CA ASP A 86 -4.90 -12.48 4.41
C ASP A 86 -3.84 -11.79 3.56
N GLN A 87 -2.83 -12.56 3.19
CA GLN A 87 -1.73 -12.06 2.37
C GLN A 87 -2.18 -11.76 0.93
N ARG A 88 -3.21 -12.43 0.39
CA ARG A 88 -3.68 -12.12 -0.98
C ARG A 88 -4.32 -10.74 -1.04
N SER A 89 -4.93 -10.29 0.06
CA SER A 89 -5.46 -8.93 0.18
C SER A 89 -4.37 -7.86 0.10
N THR A 90 -3.14 -8.15 0.57
CA THR A 90 -2.01 -7.23 0.41
C THR A 90 -1.61 -7.09 -1.07
N VAL A 91 -1.54 -8.21 -1.80
CA VAL A 91 -1.22 -8.26 -3.23
C VAL A 91 -2.26 -7.46 -4.02
N LEU A 92 -3.54 -7.76 -3.83
CA LEU A 92 -4.63 -7.07 -4.51
C LEU A 92 -4.65 -5.57 -4.20
N SER A 93 -4.38 -5.18 -2.95
CA SER A 93 -4.30 -3.77 -2.57
C SER A 93 -3.13 -3.08 -3.24
N VAL A 94 -1.96 -3.70 -3.26
CA VAL A 94 -0.76 -3.08 -3.85
C VAL A 94 -0.89 -2.96 -5.35
N ASP A 95 -1.48 -3.94 -6.03
CA ASP A 95 -1.65 -3.91 -7.48
C ASP A 95 -2.69 -2.88 -7.92
N ASN A 96 -3.81 -2.77 -7.19
CA ASN A 96 -4.92 -1.91 -7.60
C ASN A 96 -4.88 -0.50 -7.01
N LEU A 97 -4.37 -0.33 -5.78
CA LEU A 97 -4.35 0.96 -5.09
C LEU A 97 -3.05 1.76 -5.30
N ASN A 98 -2.01 1.16 -5.88
CA ASN A 98 -0.77 1.87 -6.13
C ASN A 98 -0.93 2.95 -7.21
N GLY A 99 -0.65 4.20 -6.85
CA GLY A 99 -0.74 5.34 -7.76
C GLY A 99 -2.11 6.02 -7.80
N ILE A 100 -3.07 5.61 -6.96
CA ILE A 100 -4.35 6.31 -6.83
C ILE A 100 -4.11 7.72 -6.29
N SER A 101 -4.75 8.70 -6.92
CA SER A 101 -4.63 10.11 -6.54
C SER A 101 -5.70 10.48 -5.52
N SER A 102 -5.34 10.56 -4.24
CA SER A 102 -6.22 11.12 -3.20
C SER A 102 -5.96 12.62 -3.07
N ARG A 103 -6.97 13.44 -3.39
CA ARG A 103 -6.97 14.92 -3.25
C ARG A 103 -5.61 15.59 -3.53
N LYS A 104 -5.07 15.40 -4.75
CA LYS A 104 -3.81 16.00 -5.26
C LYS A 104 -2.49 15.31 -4.88
N ARG A 105 -2.49 14.19 -4.16
CA ARG A 105 -1.29 13.36 -3.92
C ARG A 105 -1.49 11.94 -4.41
N ALA A 106 -0.51 11.42 -5.14
CA ALA A 106 -0.46 10.01 -5.49
C ALA A 106 -0.08 9.19 -4.25
N THR A 107 -0.95 8.26 -3.88
CA THR A 107 -0.70 7.29 -2.82
C THR A 107 0.23 6.20 -3.37
N CYS A 108 1.30 5.91 -2.64
CA CYS A 108 2.17 4.79 -2.91
C CYS A 108 1.84 3.64 -1.96
N THR A 109 1.52 2.47 -2.51
CA THR A 109 1.29 1.27 -1.72
C THR A 109 2.40 0.27 -2.03
N GLY A 110 2.95 -0.35 -0.99
CA GLY A 110 3.95 -1.41 -1.14
C GLY A 110 3.79 -2.45 -0.04
N VAL A 111 4.25 -3.66 -0.28
CA VAL A 111 4.35 -4.71 0.75
C VAL A 111 5.57 -4.44 1.64
N HIS A 112 5.44 -4.73 2.95
CA HIS A 112 6.48 -4.53 3.95
C HIS A 112 7.00 -5.86 4.47
#